data_AF-A0A351NZP5-F1
#
_entry.id   AF-A0A351NZP5-F1
#
_cell.length_a   1.000
_cell.length_b   1.000
_cell.length_c   1.000
_cell.angle_alpha   90.00
_cell.angle_beta   90.00
_cell.angle_gamma   90.00
#
_symmetry.space_group_name_H-M   'P 1'
#
loop_
_entity.id
_entity.type
_entity.pdbx_description
1 polymer ?
#
loop_
_entity_poly.entity_id
_entity_poly.type
_entity_poly.pdbx_seq_one_letter_code
_entity_poly.pdbx_strand_id
1 'polypeptide(L)' 'MKENVLKQLMQDQEISQSTLARKTGVPQPTIHRFLVGKTLFPSFQVMKKLASHFDVSVDHLYASNEE' A
#
# COMPACT_ATOMS: atom_id res chain seq x y z
N MET A 1 9.21 12.96 9.22
CA MET A 1 9.14 11.60 8.63
C MET A 1 7.95 11.60 7.69
N LYS A 2 8.15 11.51 6.37
CA LYS A 2 7.04 11.42 5.42
C LYS A 2 6.27 10.13 5.70
N GLU A 3 4.97 10.27 5.91
CA GLU A 3 4.09 9.14 6.22
C GLU A 3 3.63 8.51 4.92
N ASN A 4 3.74 7.18 4.81
CA ASN A 4 3.34 6.44 3.62
C ASN A 4 1.80 6.39 3.56
N VAL A 5 1.20 6.80 2.43
CA VAL A 5 -0.27 6.80 2.23
C VAL A 5 -0.89 5.43 2.53
N LEU A 6 -0.25 4.33 2.14
CA LEU A 6 -0.74 2.98 2.48
C LEU A 6 -0.80 2.74 3.98
N LYS A 7 0.15 3.29 4.75
CA LYS A 7 0.17 3.17 6.20
C LYS A 7 -1.03 3.89 6.82
N GLN A 8 -1.35 5.09 6.32
CA GLN A 8 -2.50 5.87 6.79
C GLN A 8 -3.81 5.12 6.50
N LEU A 9 -4.00 4.66 5.26
CA LEU A 9 -5.18 3.88 4.87
C LEU A 9 -5.37 2.61 5.72
N MET A 10 -4.26 1.95 6.08
CA MET A 10 -4.31 0.80 6.99
C MET A 10 -4.72 1.17 8.42
N GLN A 11 -4.28 2.33 8.92
CA GLN A 11 -4.66 2.84 10.23
C GLN A 11 -6.13 3.25 10.27
N ASP A 12 -6.61 3.93 9.23
CA ASP A 12 -8.01 4.38 9.11
C ASP A 12 -9.00 3.20 9.10
N GLN A 13 -8.60 2.07 8.52
CA GLN A 13 -9.40 0.84 8.52
C GLN A 13 -9.05 -0.13 9.66
N GLU A 14 -8.14 0.24 10.56
CA GLU A 14 -7.65 -0.60 11.67
C GLU A 14 -7.19 -2.01 11.24
N ILE A 15 -6.52 -2.14 10.08
CA ILE A 15 -6.08 -3.42 9.54
C ILE A 15 -4.57 -3.62 9.61
N SER A 16 -4.17 -4.86 9.93
CA SER A 16 -2.77 -5.28 9.89
C SER A 16 -2.29 -5.59 8.46
N GLN A 17 -0.96 -5.64 8.24
CA GLN A 17 -0.38 -6.05 6.95
C GLN A 17 -0.81 -7.47 6.54
N SER A 18 -0.95 -8.37 7.52
CA SER A 18 -1.41 -9.74 7.33
C SER A 18 -2.87 -9.78 6.90
N THR A 19 -3.71 -8.93 7.49
CA THR A 19 -5.12 -8.78 7.11
C THR A 19 -5.23 -8.22 5.70
N LEU A 20 -4.48 -7.16 5.39
CA LEU A 20 -4.44 -6.57 4.06
C LEU A 20 -3.98 -7.58 3.00
N ALA A 21 -2.98 -8.40 3.30
CA ALA A 21 -2.50 -9.44 2.40
C ALA A 21 -3.58 -10.46 2.05
N ARG A 22 -4.37 -10.90 3.05
CA ARG A 22 -5.49 -11.82 2.83
C ARG A 22 -6.62 -11.17 2.02
N LYS A 23 -6.94 -9.90 2.28
CA LYS A 23 -8.02 -9.18 1.58
C LYS A 23 -7.67 -8.86 0.12
N THR A 24 -6.42 -8.58 -0.19
CA THR A 24 -5.98 -8.12 -1.52
C THR A 24 -5.30 -9.20 -2.36
N GLY A 25 -4.89 -10.30 -1.74
CA GLY A 25 -4.03 -11.30 -2.37
C GLY A 25 -2.63 -10.78 -2.69
N VAL A 26 -2.23 -9.62 -2.16
CA VAL A 26 -0.85 -9.11 -2.25
C VAL A 26 -0.04 -9.75 -1.12
N PRO A 27 1.13 -10.35 -1.39
CA PRO A 27 1.95 -10.94 -0.33
C PRO A 27 2.32 -9.92 0.76
N GLN A 28 2.19 -10.31 2.03
CA GLN A 28 2.58 -9.46 3.16
C GLN A 28 4.03 -8.93 3.06
N PRO A 29 5.03 -9.70 2.57
CA PRO A 29 6.38 -9.15 2.34
C PRO A 29 6.42 -8.02 1.31
N THR A 30 5.54 -8.06 0.30
CA THR A 30 5.40 -6.97 -0.69
C THR A 30 4.82 -5.72 -0.04
N ILE A 31 3.76 -5.88 0.77
CA ILE A 31 3.17 -4.77 1.56
C ILE A 31 4.22 -4.17 2.50
N HIS A 32 4.96 -5.01 3.24
CA HIS A 32 6.01 -4.55 4.14
C HIS A 32 7.06 -3.72 3.41
N ARG A 33 7.60 -4.22 2.27
CA ARG A 33 8.59 -3.49 1.47
C ARG A 33 8.07 -2.15 0.97
N PHE A 34 6.79 -2.07 0.62
CA PHE A 34 6.15 -0.81 0.25
C PHE A 34 6.13 0.17 1.43
N LEU A 35 5.67 -0.28 2.60
CA LEU A 35 5.58 0.55 3.80
C LEU A 35 6.92 1.11 4.27
N VAL A 36 8.00 0.34 4.14
CA VAL A 36 9.36 0.76 4.53
C VAL A 36 10.13 1.46 3.40
N GLY A 37 9.49 1.75 2.26
CA GLY A 37 10.13 2.45 1.13
C GLY A 37 11.22 1.65 0.40
N LYS A 38 11.30 0.33 0.61
CA LYS A 38 12.27 -0.56 -0.07
C LYS A 38 11.82 -0.98 -1.48
N THR A 39 10.63 -0.56 -1.91
CA THR A 39 10.14 -0.76 -3.26
C THR A 39 9.61 0.58 -3.78
N LEU A 40 10.44 1.26 -4.56
CA LEU A 40 10.12 2.56 -5.16
C LEU A 40 9.00 2.45 -6.20
N PHE A 41 8.93 1.31 -6.91
CA PHE A 41 7.92 1.07 -7.96
C PHE A 41 7.38 -0.36 -7.89
N PRO A 42 6.36 -0.63 -7.03
CA PRO A 42 5.58 -1.86 -7.13
C PRO A 42 4.94 -1.96 -8.51
N SER A 43 4.67 -3.19 -8.96
CA SER A 43 3.97 -3.38 -10.24
C SER A 43 2.59 -2.73 -10.20
N PHE A 44 2.14 -2.23 -11.37
CA PHE A 44 0.82 -1.64 -11.52
C PHE A 44 -0.30 -2.56 -11.02
N GLN A 45 -0.17 -3.87 -11.22
CA GLN A 45 -1.14 -4.85 -10.72
C GLN A 45 -1.24 -4.89 -9.18
N VAL A 46 -0.10 -4.80 -8.48
CA VAL A 46 -0.07 -4.73 -7.01
C VAL A 46 -0.77 -3.45 -6.56
N MET A 47 -0.45 -2.32 -7.19
CA MET A 47 -1.08 -1.05 -6.84
C MET A 47 -2.56 -1.05 -7.10
N LYS A 48 -3.01 -1.58 -8.23
CA LYS A 48 -4.43 -1.69 -8.56
C LYS A 48 -5.18 -2.49 -7.48
N LYS A 49 -4.61 -3.61 -7.00
CA LYS A 49 -5.22 -4.41 -5.94
C LYS A 49 -5.34 -3.65 -4.62
N LEU A 50 -4.30 -2.92 -4.22
CA LEU A 50 -4.31 -2.11 -3.01
C LEU A 50 -5.30 -0.95 -3.13
N ALA A 51 -5.22 -0.21 -4.24
CA ALA A 51 -6.08 0.94 -4.55
C ALA A 51 -7.57 0.54 -4.55
N SER A 52 -7.91 -0.57 -5.22
CA SER A 52 -9.28 -1.11 -5.23
C SER A 52 -9.78 -1.55 -3.85
N HIS A 53 -8.90 -1.95 -2.93
CA HIS A 53 -9.32 -2.32 -1.58
C HIS A 53 -9.68 -1.12 -0.72
N PHE A 54 -8.94 -0.02 -0.87
CA PHE A 54 -9.14 1.21 -0.10
C PHE A 54 -10.04 2.23 -0.80
N ASP A 55 -10.55 1.90 -1.99
CA ASP A 55 -11.36 2.79 -2.83
C ASP A 55 -10.66 4.13 -3.14
N VAL A 56 -9.37 4.04 -3.47
CA VAL A 56 -8.53 5.20 -3.85
C VAL A 56 -7.96 5.01 -5.25
N SER A 57 -7.42 6.07 -5.85
CA SER A 57 -6.68 5.95 -7.12
C SER A 57 -5.29 5.35 -6.89
N VAL A 58 -4.73 4.74 -7.94
CA VAL A 58 -3.34 4.25 -7.91
C VAL A 58 -2.36 5.39 -7.69
N ASP A 59 -2.61 6.57 -8.28
CA ASP A 59 -1.76 7.76 -8.11
C ASP A 59 -1.71 8.24 -6.65
N HIS A 60 -2.82 8.11 -5.91
CA HIS A 60 -2.85 8.47 -4.49
C HIS A 60 -1.86 7.63 -3.68
N LEU A 61 -1.68 6.35 -4.01
CA LEU A 61 -0.68 5.48 -3.38
C LEU A 61 0.76 5.89 -3.76
N TYR A 62 0.97 6.49 -4.94
CA TYR A 62 2.30 6.93 -5.40
C TYR A 62 2.71 8.31 -4.90
N ALA A 63 1.78 9.15 -4.45
CA ALA A 63 2.06 10.51 -3.95
C ALA A 63 3.07 10.56 -2.79
N SER A 64 3.39 9.42 -2.16
CA SER A 64 4.43 9.31 -1.12
C SER A 64 5.87 9.13 -1.67
N ASN A 65 6.05 8.85 -2.96
CA ASN A 65 7.35 8.48 -3.57
C ASN A 65 7.95 9.57 -4.46
N GLU A 66 7.30 10.73 -4.61
CA GLU A 66 7.89 11.89 -5.29
C GLU A 66 8.75 12.69 -4.31
N GLU A 67 10.05 12.42 -4.36
CA GLU A 67 11.16 13.32 -4.02
C GLU A 67 12.35 13.02 -4.95
#